data_AF-A0A5C4WYH0-F1
#
_entry.id   AF-A0A5C4WYH0-F1
#
_cell.length_a   1.000
_cell.length_b   1.000
_cell.length_c   1.000
_cell.angle_alpha   90.00
_cell.angle_beta   90.00
_cell.angle_gamma   90.00
#
_symmetry.space_group_name_H-M   'P 1'
#
loop_
_entity.id
_entity.type
_entity.pdbx_description
1 polymer ?
#
loop_
_entity_poly.entity_id
_entity_poly.type
_entity_poly.pdbx_seq_one_letter_code
_entity_poly.pdbx_strand_id
1 'polypeptide(L)'
;MPFLLLSPGQAPLPIASVDDDLARSQHGPAVIITATEAASPTATDDSTAADFPPLGRPVAFREAGGDWTEIGFEAADHWVQMGSDLRSRLVEDHLATLNVAEFKQATNGGSASIITNNWVYSGSPRVYRVAGELRDFVTVLGQLSRG
;
A
#
# COMPACT_ATOMS: atom_id res chain seq x y z
N MET A 1 -5.68 -13.97 -9.98
CA MET A 1 -5.44 -12.53 -9.83
C MET A 1 -3.94 -12.33 -10.06
N PRO A 2 -3.50 -11.59 -11.08
CA PRO A 2 -2.08 -11.29 -11.24
C PRO A 2 -1.61 -10.39 -10.09
N PHE A 3 -0.34 -10.50 -9.70
CA PHE A 3 0.27 -9.58 -8.73
C PHE A 3 1.26 -8.67 -9.45
N LEU A 4 1.46 -7.46 -8.90
CA LEU A 4 2.45 -6.51 -9.36
C LEU A 4 3.46 -6.25 -8.25
N LEU A 5 4.73 -6.42 -8.57
CA LEU A 5 5.88 -5.99 -7.78
C LEU A 5 6.20 -4.53 -8.13
N LEU A 6 6.21 -3.69 -7.11
CA LEU A 6 6.60 -2.29 -7.18
C LEU A 6 7.95 -2.12 -6.50
N SER A 7 8.87 -1.48 -7.22
CA SER A 7 10.25 -1.25 -6.81
C SER A 7 10.66 0.18 -7.15
N PRO A 8 11.63 0.78 -6.42
CA PRO A 8 12.08 2.14 -6.68
C PRO A 8 12.63 2.30 -8.10
N GLY A 9 12.29 3.39 -8.78
CA GLY A 9 12.77 3.70 -10.13
C GLY A 9 12.44 2.67 -11.23
N GLN A 10 11.58 1.69 -10.97
CA GLN A 10 11.25 0.62 -11.91
C GLN A 10 9.75 0.60 -12.24
N ALA A 11 9.42 0.21 -13.47
CA ALA A 11 8.03 -0.04 -13.84
C ALA A 11 7.47 -1.25 -13.05
N PRO A 12 6.17 -1.27 -12.72
CA PRO A 12 5.53 -2.40 -12.07
C PRO A 12 5.77 -3.71 -12.84
N LEU A 13 6.26 -4.74 -12.15
CA LEU A 13 6.57 -6.05 -12.75
C LEU A 13 5.51 -7.09 -12.35
N PRO A 14 4.96 -7.88 -13.30
CA PRO A 14 4.05 -8.94 -12.97
C PRO A 14 4.77 -10.11 -12.27
N ILE A 15 4.19 -10.61 -11.18
CA ILE A 15 4.69 -11.79 -10.44
C ILE A 15 3.55 -12.77 -10.16
N ALA A 16 3.90 -14.04 -9.95
CA ALA A 16 2.92 -15.09 -9.67
C ALA A 16 2.47 -15.14 -8.20
N SER A 17 3.34 -14.78 -7.26
CA SER A 17 3.07 -14.74 -5.81
C SER A 17 4.16 -13.95 -5.06
N VAL A 18 4.02 -13.81 -3.73
CA VAL A 18 5.05 -13.22 -2.86
C VAL A 18 6.35 -14.05 -2.85
N ASP A 19 6.26 -15.35 -3.13
CA ASP A 19 7.40 -16.29 -3.19
C ASP A 19 8.05 -16.39 -4.57
N ASP A 20 7.66 -15.54 -5.52
CA ASP A 20 8.24 -15.51 -6.87
C ASP A 20 9.76 -15.23 -6.82
N ASP A 21 10.53 -15.81 -7.76
CA ASP A 21 11.98 -15.58 -7.86
C ASP A 21 12.31 -14.08 -8.00
N LEU A 22 11.47 -13.33 -8.71
CA LEU A 22 11.62 -11.88 -8.87
C LEU A 22 11.42 -11.14 -7.54
N ALA A 23 10.41 -11.52 -6.75
CA ALA A 23 10.16 -10.94 -5.43
C ALA A 23 11.28 -11.29 -4.43
N ARG A 24 11.82 -12.51 -4.50
CA ARG A 24 12.92 -12.98 -3.64
C ARG A 24 14.26 -12.31 -3.96
N SER A 25 14.54 -12.07 -5.24
CA SER A 25 15.79 -11.44 -5.70
C SER A 25 15.81 -9.91 -5.58
N GLN A 26 14.64 -9.28 -5.46
CA GLN A 26 14.58 -7.84 -5.22
C GLN A 26 15.26 -7.52 -3.88
N HIS A 27 16.09 -6.48 -3.83
CA HIS A 27 16.70 -5.97 -2.60
C HIS A 27 16.25 -4.52 -2.39
N GLY A 28 15.78 -4.19 -1.19
CA GLY A 28 15.32 -2.84 -0.87
C GLY A 28 13.81 -2.74 -0.64
N PRO A 29 13.30 -1.50 -0.51
CA PRO A 29 11.88 -1.30 -0.30
C PRO A 29 11.12 -1.82 -1.52
N ALA A 30 10.07 -2.59 -1.28
CA ALA A 30 9.25 -3.15 -2.34
C ALA A 30 7.84 -3.39 -1.85
N VAL A 31 6.87 -3.33 -2.76
CA VAL A 31 5.46 -3.55 -2.47
C VAL A 31 4.89 -4.54 -3.47
N ILE A 32 4.04 -5.44 -3.00
CA ILE A 32 3.25 -6.33 -3.84
C ILE A 32 1.78 -5.96 -3.70
N ILE A 33 1.13 -5.73 -4.82
CA ILE A 33 -0.31 -5.47 -4.90
C ILE A 33 -0.98 -6.44 -5.88
N THR A 34 -2.29 -6.61 -5.78
CA THR A 34 -3.06 -7.25 -6.85
C THR A 34 -3.12 -6.34 -8.07
N ALA A 35 -2.90 -6.88 -9.26
CA ALA A 35 -3.19 -6.18 -10.50
C ALA A 35 -4.71 -5.93 -10.61
N THR A 36 -5.11 -4.67 -10.71
CA THR A 36 -6.46 -4.29 -11.10
C THR A 36 -6.60 -4.49 -12.61
N GLU A 37 -7.76 -4.92 -13.14
CA GLU A 37 -7.94 -5.16 -14.59
C GLU A 37 -7.56 -3.95 -15.48
N ALA A 38 -7.63 -2.73 -14.91
CA ALA A 38 -7.19 -1.49 -15.54
C ALA A 38 -5.67 -1.37 -15.78
N ALA A 39 -4.85 -2.26 -15.20
CA ALA A 39 -3.39 -2.30 -15.37
C ALA A 39 -2.96 -3.33 -16.42
N SER A 40 -3.83 -3.66 -17.39
CA SER A 40 -3.42 -4.43 -18.56
C SER A 40 -2.53 -3.54 -19.44
N PRO A 41 -1.27 -3.94 -19.76
CA PRO A 41 -0.39 -3.15 -20.61
C PRO A 41 -0.80 -3.35 -22.07
N THR A 42 -1.97 -2.85 -22.47
CA THR A 42 -2.20 -2.51 -23.86
C THR A 42 -1.46 -1.21 -24.13
N ALA A 43 -0.28 -1.36 -24.72
CA ALA A 43 0.50 -0.27 -25.28
C ALA A 43 -0.36 0.64 -26.15
N THR A 44 -0.03 1.93 -26.12
CA THR A 44 -0.60 3.06 -26.89
C THR A 44 -1.57 3.92 -26.09
N ASP A 45 -1.05 4.72 -25.15
CA ASP A 45 -1.09 6.18 -25.34
C ASP A 45 -0.10 6.88 -24.41
N ASP A 46 0.47 7.96 -24.93
CA ASP A 46 1.32 8.91 -24.23
C ASP A 46 0.47 9.67 -23.19
N SER A 47 1.03 9.97 -22.00
CA SER A 47 0.38 10.71 -20.90
C SER A 47 -0.77 10.03 -20.13
N THR A 48 -0.46 8.97 -19.37
CA THR A 48 -1.01 8.88 -18.00
C THR A 48 0.15 8.53 -17.08
N ALA A 49 0.54 9.46 -16.21
CA ALA A 49 1.38 9.11 -15.06
C ALA A 49 0.72 7.89 -14.41
N ALA A 50 1.45 6.78 -14.26
CA ALA A 50 0.95 5.60 -13.56
C ALA A 50 0.32 6.09 -12.25
N ASP A 51 -0.99 5.89 -12.08
CA ASP A 51 -1.76 6.47 -10.99
C ASP A 51 -1.14 5.99 -9.67
N PHE A 52 -0.35 6.89 -9.07
CA PHE A 52 0.42 6.61 -7.88
C PHE A 52 -0.17 7.47 -6.77
N PRO A 53 -0.61 6.85 -5.65
CA PRO A 53 -0.40 5.46 -5.29
C PRO A 53 -1.34 4.47 -6.00
N PRO A 54 -0.91 3.21 -6.19
CA PRO A 54 -1.64 2.22 -6.95
C PRO A 54 -3.02 1.88 -6.38
N LEU A 55 -3.96 1.57 -7.27
CA LEU A 55 -5.34 1.21 -6.92
C LEU A 55 -5.51 -0.26 -6.47
N GLY A 56 -4.49 -1.09 -6.65
CA GLY A 56 -4.54 -2.52 -6.30
C GLY A 56 -4.66 -2.77 -4.80
N ARG A 57 -5.22 -3.93 -4.44
CA ARG A 57 -5.24 -4.41 -3.05
C ARG A 57 -3.82 -4.79 -2.64
N PRO A 58 -3.27 -4.24 -1.55
CA PRO A 58 -1.92 -4.53 -1.14
C PRO A 58 -1.86 -5.91 -0.47
N VAL A 59 -0.76 -6.62 -0.71
CA VAL A 59 -0.56 -8.02 -0.32
C VAL A 59 0.61 -8.14 0.64
N ALA A 60 1.74 -7.53 0.30
CA ALA A 60 2.93 -7.53 1.13
C ALA A 60 3.77 -6.28 0.87
N PHE A 61 4.57 -5.90 1.84
CA PHE A 61 5.62 -4.88 1.68
C PHE A 61 6.92 -5.37 2.28
N ARG A 62 8.01 -4.75 1.90
CA ARG A 62 9.33 -5.00 2.47
C ARG A 62 10.05 -3.69 2.62
N GLU A 63 10.73 -3.50 3.74
CA GLU A 63 11.59 -2.34 4.00
C GLU A 63 13.00 -2.57 3.44
N ALA A 64 13.81 -1.51 3.37
CA ALA A 64 15.21 -1.63 3.00
C ALA A 64 15.97 -2.56 3.97
N GLY A 65 16.40 -3.73 3.48
CA GLY A 65 17.14 -4.72 4.27
C GLY A 65 16.29 -5.57 5.23
N GLY A 66 14.95 -5.43 5.18
CA GLY A 66 14.02 -6.24 5.98
C GLY A 66 13.48 -7.46 5.23
N ASP A 67 12.72 -8.29 5.93
CA ASP A 67 11.95 -9.40 5.36
C ASP A 67 10.61 -8.91 4.79
N TRP A 68 9.98 -9.73 3.94
CA TRP A 68 8.61 -9.48 3.49
C TRP A 68 7.64 -9.53 4.66
N THR A 69 6.80 -8.51 4.77
CA THR A 69 5.70 -8.42 5.73
C THR A 69 4.39 -8.51 4.97
N GLU A 70 3.61 -9.55 5.25
CA GLU A 70 2.26 -9.70 4.70
C GLU A 70 1.30 -8.68 5.31
N ILE A 71 0.43 -8.13 4.47
CA ILE A 71 -0.61 -7.18 4.87
C ILE A 71 -1.89 -7.96 5.17
N GLY A 72 -2.40 -7.80 6.39
CA GLY A 72 -3.65 -8.38 6.83
C GLY A 72 -4.84 -7.94 5.97
N PHE A 73 -5.79 -8.85 5.79
CA PHE A 73 -6.99 -8.64 4.97
C PHE A 73 -7.73 -7.34 5.30
N GLU A 74 -7.88 -7.01 6.58
CA GLU A 74 -8.58 -5.80 7.04
C GLU A 74 -7.84 -4.51 6.66
N ALA A 75 -6.51 -4.47 6.82
CA ALA A 75 -5.68 -3.37 6.35
C ALA A 75 -5.80 -3.22 4.82
N ALA A 76 -5.66 -4.31 4.09
CA ALA A 76 -5.79 -4.32 2.63
C ALA A 76 -7.18 -3.83 2.16
N ASP A 77 -8.24 -4.16 2.89
CA ASP A 77 -9.61 -3.71 2.56
C ASP A 77 -9.80 -2.21 2.82
N HIS A 78 -9.30 -1.71 3.95
CA HIS A 78 -9.34 -0.29 4.23
C HIS A 78 -8.55 0.54 3.22
N TRP A 79 -7.38 0.06 2.77
CA TRP A 79 -6.67 0.70 1.67
C TRP A 79 -7.56 0.86 0.44
N VAL A 80 -8.17 -0.24 -0.03
CA VAL A 80 -9.05 -0.25 -1.21
C VAL A 80 -10.28 0.63 -1.03
N GLN A 81 -10.76 0.81 0.19
CA GLN A 81 -11.88 1.69 0.50
C GLN A 81 -11.50 3.17 0.58
N MET A 82 -10.27 3.52 0.98
CA MET A 82 -9.82 4.92 1.00
C MET A 82 -9.91 5.56 -0.40
N GLY A 83 -10.32 6.83 -0.47
CA GLY A 83 -10.27 7.61 -1.71
C GLY A 83 -8.84 7.93 -2.15
N SER A 84 -8.66 8.21 -3.44
CA SER A 84 -7.36 8.53 -4.07
C SER A 84 -6.64 9.70 -3.39
N ASP A 85 -7.38 10.75 -3.03
CA ASP A 85 -6.83 11.95 -2.39
C ASP A 85 -6.21 11.63 -1.03
N LEU A 86 -6.91 10.80 -0.25
CA LEU A 86 -6.45 10.37 1.06
C LEU A 86 -5.20 9.49 0.94
N ARG A 87 -5.20 8.52 0.02
CA ARG A 87 -4.03 7.67 -0.22
C ARG A 87 -2.82 8.49 -0.63
N SER A 88 -2.99 9.41 -1.57
CA SER A 88 -1.92 10.27 -2.08
C SER A 88 -1.28 11.09 -0.96
N ARG A 89 -2.12 11.73 -0.13
CA ARG A 89 -1.66 12.51 1.03
C ARG A 89 -0.88 11.66 2.03
N LEU A 90 -1.33 10.44 2.31
CA LEU A 90 -0.67 9.54 3.26
C LEU A 90 0.65 8.97 2.74
N VAL A 91 0.78 8.81 1.43
CA VAL A 91 2.03 8.35 0.81
C VAL A 91 3.05 9.49 0.72
N GLU A 92 2.59 10.71 0.46
CA GLU A 92 3.41 11.91 0.49
C GLU A 92 3.90 12.23 1.92
N ASP A 93 3.00 12.16 2.92
CA ASP A 93 3.29 12.36 4.33
C ASP A 93 2.70 11.23 5.19
N HIS A 94 3.47 10.16 5.35
CA HIS A 94 3.11 9.01 6.19
C HIS A 94 3.00 9.34 7.69
N LEU A 95 3.44 10.53 8.11
CA LEU A 95 3.29 11.03 9.48
C LEU A 95 2.06 11.93 9.64
N ALA A 96 1.35 12.22 8.53
CA ALA A 96 0.15 13.02 8.54
C ALA A 96 -0.91 12.42 9.46
N THR A 97 -1.60 13.28 10.19
CA THR A 97 -2.73 12.87 11.00
C THR A 97 -3.86 12.37 10.10
N LEU A 98 -4.25 11.11 10.29
CA LEU A 98 -5.50 10.59 9.73
C LEU A 98 -6.64 10.92 10.68
N ASN A 99 -7.53 11.79 10.21
CA ASN A 99 -8.72 12.15 10.95
C ASN A 99 -9.72 10.98 10.94
N VAL A 100 -10.24 10.63 12.11
CA VAL A 100 -11.20 9.54 12.28
C VAL A 100 -12.49 9.74 11.47
N ALA A 101 -13.01 10.97 11.42
CA ALA A 101 -14.23 11.30 10.69
C ALA A 101 -14.00 11.25 9.18
N GLU A 102 -12.87 11.78 8.71
CA GLU A 102 -12.44 11.70 7.31
C GLU A 102 -12.25 10.25 6.87
N PHE A 103 -11.59 9.42 7.67
CA PHE A 103 -11.42 8.00 7.37
C PHE A 103 -12.75 7.26 7.32
N LYS A 104 -13.64 7.49 8.29
CA LYS A 104 -14.99 6.90 8.29
C LYS A 104 -15.75 7.29 7.03
N GLN A 105 -15.64 8.54 6.61
CA GLN A 105 -16.29 9.01 5.38
C GLN A 105 -15.70 8.32 4.15
N ALA A 106 -14.37 8.25 4.06
CA ALA A 106 -13.69 7.60 2.95
C ALA A 106 -13.98 6.10 2.89
N THR A 107 -14.12 5.43 4.03
CA THR A 107 -14.33 3.98 4.14
C THR A 107 -15.80 3.56 4.32
N ASN A 108 -16.76 4.45 4.04
CA ASN A 108 -18.20 4.19 4.17
C ASN A 108 -18.61 3.61 5.54
N GLY A 109 -18.08 4.18 6.62
CA GLY A 109 -18.37 3.77 7.99
C GLY A 109 -17.47 2.65 8.51
N GLY A 110 -16.36 2.35 7.83
CA GLY A 110 -15.28 1.50 8.35
C GLY A 110 -14.91 1.86 9.79
N SER A 111 -14.65 0.84 10.61
CA SER A 111 -14.61 0.98 12.07
C SER A 111 -13.51 1.95 12.52
N ALA A 112 -13.91 3.13 12.98
CA ALA A 112 -13.03 4.17 13.53
C ALA A 112 -12.17 3.75 14.73
N SER A 113 -12.46 2.61 15.35
CA SER A 113 -11.70 2.06 16.48
C SER A 113 -10.22 1.83 16.13
N ILE A 114 -9.87 1.91 14.83
CA ILE A 114 -8.54 1.72 14.26
C ILE A 114 -7.62 2.92 14.47
N ILE A 115 -8.15 4.15 14.56
CA ILE A 115 -7.33 5.36 14.38
C ILE A 115 -7.34 6.19 15.65
N THR A 116 -6.20 6.23 16.33
CA THR A 116 -5.87 7.34 17.22
C THR A 116 -4.74 8.10 16.56
N ASN A 117 -4.87 9.43 16.52
CA ASN A 117 -4.08 10.34 15.69
C ASN A 117 -2.58 9.92 15.59
N ASN A 118 -2.09 9.85 14.34
CA ASN A 118 -0.72 9.48 13.90
C ASN A 118 -0.33 7.98 13.95
N TRP A 119 -1.28 7.09 13.63
CA TRP A 119 -1.12 5.70 13.18
C TRP A 119 -0.16 4.84 14.03
N VAL A 120 -0.72 4.33 15.12
CA VAL A 120 -0.10 3.63 16.26
C VAL A 120 1.00 2.60 15.93
N TYR A 121 2.09 2.60 16.70
CA TYR A 121 3.08 1.51 16.79
C TYR A 121 2.62 0.48 17.84
N SER A 122 1.84 -0.52 17.44
CA SER A 122 1.03 -1.29 18.39
C SER A 122 1.56 -2.70 18.61
N GLY A 123 2.43 -2.85 19.62
CA GLY A 123 2.58 -4.10 20.38
C GLY A 123 1.33 -4.47 21.22
N SER A 124 0.12 -4.09 20.79
CA SER A 124 -1.18 -4.39 21.42
C SER A 124 -2.09 -5.20 20.48
N PRO A 125 -2.98 -6.07 21.00
CA PRO A 125 -3.60 -7.11 20.20
C PRO A 125 -4.82 -6.56 19.43
N ARG A 126 -4.74 -6.61 18.10
CA ARG A 126 -5.83 -6.38 17.12
C ARG A 126 -6.34 -4.95 16.92
N VAL A 127 -6.76 -4.22 17.95
CA VAL A 127 -7.50 -2.95 17.78
C VAL A 127 -6.70 -1.88 17.00
N TYR A 128 -5.38 -1.86 17.18
CA TYR A 128 -4.50 -0.87 16.55
C TYR A 128 -3.49 -1.49 15.56
N ARG A 129 -3.58 -2.81 15.32
CA ARG A 129 -2.70 -3.52 14.37
C ARG A 129 -2.88 -2.95 12.95
N VAL A 130 -4.14 -2.78 12.55
CA VAL A 130 -4.52 -2.37 11.20
C VAL A 130 -3.96 -0.99 10.84
N ALA A 131 -4.00 -0.03 11.78
CA ALA A 131 -3.44 1.30 11.56
C ALA A 131 -1.91 1.28 11.46
N GLY A 132 -1.21 0.52 12.31
CA GLY A 132 0.25 0.38 12.21
C GLY A 132 0.67 -0.25 10.89
N GLU A 133 0.02 -1.36 10.53
CA GLU A 133 0.29 -2.09 9.29
C GLU A 133 0.04 -1.25 8.03
N LEU A 134 -1.04 -0.47 8.00
CA LEU A 134 -1.28 0.48 6.91
C LEU A 134 -0.24 1.61 6.88
N ARG A 135 0.28 2.06 8.04
CA ARG A 135 1.31 3.10 8.13
C ARG A 135 2.62 2.61 7.53
N ASP A 136 3.04 1.42 7.94
CA ASP A 136 4.29 0.82 7.50
C ASP A 136 4.22 0.59 5.98
N PHE A 137 3.08 0.11 5.49
CA PHE A 137 2.80 0.01 4.06
C PHE A 137 2.92 1.34 3.31
N VAL A 138 2.23 2.42 3.74
CA VAL A 138 2.32 3.72 3.04
C VAL A 138 3.71 4.35 3.17
N THR A 139 4.43 4.04 4.24
CA THR A 139 5.82 4.47 4.44
C THR A 139 6.72 3.86 3.38
N VAL A 140 6.66 2.54 3.20
CA VAL A 140 7.42 1.85 2.14
C VAL A 140 6.98 2.31 0.76
N LEU A 141 5.67 2.45 0.53
CA LEU A 141 5.14 2.93 -0.73
C LEU A 141 5.68 4.34 -1.06
N GLY A 142 5.71 5.24 -0.08
CA GLY A 142 6.29 6.58 -0.25
C GLY A 142 7.82 6.58 -0.43
N GLN A 143 8.52 5.52 -0.04
CA GLN A 143 9.94 5.36 -0.41
C GLN A 143 10.06 5.01 -1.90
N LEU A 144 9.13 4.23 -2.46
CA LEU A 144 9.13 3.87 -3.88
C LEU A 144 8.90 5.09 -4.79
N SER A 145 8.16 6.11 -4.35
CA SER A 145 7.94 7.32 -5.15
C SER A 145 9.08 8.32 -5.13
N ARG A 146 10.00 8.21 -4.16
CA ARG A 146 11.13 9.14 -3.98
C ARG A 146 12.46 8.58 -4.51
N GLY A 147 12.53 7.28 -4.80
CA GLY A 147 13.71 6.61 -5.34
C GLY A 147 13.58 6.31 -6.81
#